data_AF-A0A2D9F0E3-F1
#
_entry.id   AF-A0A2D9F0E3-F1
#
_cell.length_a   1.000
_cell.length_b   1.000
_cell.length_c   1.000
_cell.angle_alpha   90.00
_cell.angle_beta   90.00
_cell.angle_gamma   90.00
#
_symmetry.space_group_name_H-M   'P 1'
#
loop_
_entity.id
_entity.type
_entity.pdbx_description
1 polymer ?
#
loop_
_entity_poly.entity_id
_entity_poly.type
_entity_poly.pdbx_seq_one_letter_code
_entity_poly.pdbx_strand_id
1 'polypeptide(L)' 'TPDNVAEAIRTAGAPGGDVSSGVETAPGEKSADLIREFLVAAKEAD' A
#
# COMPACT_ATOMS: atom_id res chain seq x y z
N THR A 1 -2.01 2.25 -3.22
CA THR A 1 -0.96 3.25 -2.89
C THR A 1 -1.01 3.48 -1.38
N PRO A 2 -0.01 4.15 -0.77
CA PRO A 2 -0.12 4.56 0.64
C PRO A 2 -1.43 5.31 0.93
N ASP A 3 -1.87 6.15 0.00
CA ASP A 3 -3.06 7.01 0.17
C ASP A 3 -4.38 6.26 0.35
N ASN A 4 -4.51 5.05 -0.20
CA ASN A 4 -5.80 4.35 -0.27
C ASN A 4 -5.83 2.96 0.36
N VAL A 5 -4.68 2.41 0.77
CA VAL A 5 -4.61 1.04 1.28
C VAL A 5 -5.45 0.84 2.54
N ALA A 6 -5.50 1.85 3.42
CA ALA A 6 -6.26 1.77 4.66
C ALA A 6 -7.77 1.65 4.43
N GLU A 7 -8.30 2.44 3.49
CA GLU A 7 -9.71 2.34 3.10
C GLU A 7 -9.99 1.01 2.41
N ALA A 8 -9.12 0.61 1.48
CA ALA A 8 -9.27 -0.63 0.72
C ALA A 8 -9.34 -1.86 1.65
N ILE A 9 -8.49 -1.94 2.67
CA ILE A 9 -8.50 -3.03 3.66
C ILE A 9 -9.87 -3.10 4.37
N ARG A 10 -10.34 -1.97 4.92
CA ARG A 10 -11.61 -1.91 5.67
C ARG A 10 -12.82 -2.31 4.84
N THR A 11 -12.81 -1.99 3.54
CA THR A 11 -13.98 -2.21 2.67
C THR A 11 -13.93 -3.52 1.90
N ALA A 12 -12.74 -4.04 1.56
CA ALA A 12 -12.62 -5.16 0.62
C ALA A 12 -12.95 -6.51 1.26
N GLY A 13 -12.72 -6.68 2.57
CA GLY A 13 -12.85 -7.99 3.25
C GLY A 13 -11.95 -9.07 2.65
N ALA A 14 -10.89 -8.67 1.94
CA ALA A 14 -9.96 -9.57 1.28
C ALA A 14 -8.96 -10.15 2.31
N PRO A 15 -8.57 -11.42 2.18
CA PRO A 15 -7.59 -12.04 3.09
C PRO A 15 -6.15 -11.53 2.87
N GLY A 16 -5.92 -10.69 1.86
CA GLY A 16 -4.63 -10.09 1.55
C GLY A 16 -4.71 -9.18 0.31
N GLY A 17 -3.66 -8.38 0.10
CA GLY A 17 -3.52 -7.49 -1.05
C GLY A 17 -2.07 -7.41 -1.53
N ASP A 18 -1.89 -7.06 -2.79
CA ASP A 18 -0.59 -6.84 -3.41
C ASP A 18 -0.50 -5.42 -3.98
N VAL A 19 0.71 -4.84 -3.98
CA VAL A 19 0.96 -3.53 -4.57
C VAL A 19 2.24 -3.58 -5.39
N SER A 20 2.16 -3.09 -6.63
CA SER A 20 3.33 -2.92 -7.49
C SER A 20 3.62 -1.45 -7.77
N SER A 21 3.02 -0.83 -8.80
CA SER A 21 3.34 0.56 -9.20
C SER A 21 2.96 1.61 -8.15
N GLY A 22 2.04 1.29 -7.23
CA GLY A 22 1.61 2.21 -6.19
C GLY A 22 2.65 2.55 -5.13
N VAL A 23 3.87 2.01 -5.24
CA VAL A 23 5.04 2.31 -4.39
C VAL A 23 6.32 2.57 -5.21
N GLU A 24 6.17 3.03 -6.45
CA GLU A 24 7.27 3.37 -7.37
C GLU A 24 7.46 4.89 -7.51
N THR A 25 8.71 5.34 -7.68
CA THR A 25 9.05 6.73 -8.07
C THR A 25 9.11 6.91 -9.59
N ALA A 26 9.47 5.85 -10.31
CA ALA A 26 9.48 5.74 -11.76
C ALA A 26 9.15 4.28 -12.16
N PRO A 27 8.74 3.99 -13.41
CA PRO A 27 8.36 2.63 -13.81
C PRO A 27 9.45 1.60 -13.52
N GLY A 28 9.14 0.65 -12.63
CA GLY A 28 10.08 -0.41 -12.19
C GLY A 28 11.09 0.01 -11.11
N GLU A 29 11.06 1.26 -10.65
CA GLU A 29 11.91 1.77 -9.57
C GLU A 29 11.10 1.87 -8.26
N LYS A 30 11.24 0.88 -7.39
CA LYS A 30 10.57 0.86 -6.08
C LYS A 30 11.18 1.89 -5.13
N SER A 31 10.34 2.64 -4.42
CA SER A 31 10.77 3.53 -3.34
C SER A 31 10.64 2.84 -1.99
N ALA A 32 11.74 2.78 -1.24
CA ALA A 32 11.74 2.27 0.12
C ALA A 32 10.84 3.11 1.05
N ASP A 33 10.74 4.41 0.81
CA ASP A 33 9.92 5.31 1.62
C ASP A 33 8.42 5.07 1.35
N LEU A 34 8.02 4.96 0.08
CA LEU A 34 6.63 4.64 -0.28
C LEU A 34 6.23 3.23 0.18
N ILE A 35 7.14 2.27 0.17
CA ILE A 35 6.90 0.94 0.75
C ILE A 35 6.64 1.05 2.26
N ARG A 36 7.44 1.84 3.00
CA ARG A 36 7.23 2.03 4.44
C ARG A 36 5.90 2.72 4.72
N GLU A 37 5.58 3.79 4.00
CA GLU A 37 4.29 4.49 4.13
C GLU A 37 3.11 3.56 3.85
N PHE A 38 3.19 2.75 2.79
CA PHE A 38 2.17 1.75 2.47
C PHE A 38 1.98 0.74 3.60
N LEU A 39 3.07 0.20 4.16
CA LEU A 39 3.00 -0.77 5.25
C LEU A 39 2.45 -0.16 6.54
N VAL A 40 2.77 1.10 6.84
CA VAL A 40 2.22 1.82 8.01
C VAL A 40 0.72 2.01 7.82
N ALA A 41 0.30 2.60 6.70
CA ALA A 41 -1.12 2.83 6.41
C ALA A 41 -1.93 1.52 6.36
N ALA A 42 -1.34 0.43 5.86
CA ALA A 42 -1.97 -0.88 5.86
C ALA A 42 -2.17 -1.45 7.28
N LYS A 43 -1.15 -1.32 8.14
CA LYS A 43 -1.20 -1.81 9.53
C LYS A 43 -2.13 -1.00 10.43
N GLU A 44 -2.30 0.29 10.18
CA GLU A 44 -3.23 1.14 10.95
C GLU A 44 -4.71 0.86 10.64
N ALA A 45 -5.00 0.07 9.59
CA ALA A 45 -6.35 -0.23 9.15
C ALA A 45 -6.91 -1.57 9.69
N ASP A 46 -6.05 -2.41 10.26
CA ASP A 46 -6.36 -3.70 10.90
C ASP A 46 -6.62 -3.50 12.40
#